data_AF-A0A413PG41-F1
#
_entry.id   AF-A0A413PG41-F1
#
_cell.length_a   1.000
_cell.length_b   1.000
_cell.length_c   1.000
_cell.angle_alpha   90.00
_cell.angle_beta   90.00
_cell.angle_gamma   90.00
#
_symmetry.space_group_name_H-M   'P 1'
#
loop_
_entity.id
_entity.type
_entity.pdbx_description
1 polymer ?
#
loop_
_entity_poly.entity_id
_entity_poly.type
_entity_poly.pdbx_seq_one_letter_code
_entity_poly.pdbx_strand_id
1 'polypeptide(L)'
;MADFNNAVMTNGGAALLAATTAGTAKIKFTKLVTGSGTYSDSEKTRASLQARSTLKAQKQEIPFSKIEMATDTCVKLTALVSNAELSAGYYVNEIGIYAVDELHPAAAPVLYSIAIANVADYLPPYNGLTPSTITQEYFATVDNALEVTIQTKTGAVALAEDLEATNEELARAMSDNDHLYAGRDLTVVFALEIAKYSDAWAWIKARIKAHNFTGIHVADYIPITMNGQTVKMQVAGIDTYYRTTDQQLSHHIDFISKDCFNQTVKWNEANNNNGNAANNSPYMVSNLHTFLTTTLYGYLPAAVKAVISNKRTLMEYRYSASGALTDGTSWGWQDLGPLWVPLEYEIFGSTIWGTKGWSQGQGVQYPIFANSFLNRIKGAGNGGGRCDWWTASVRSGHSTNCVRVYNGGNSDNWHASGELYVPVCFRIDEA
;
A
#
# COMPACT_ATOMS: atom_id res chain seq x y z
N MET A 1 34.74 -22.09 1.74
CA MET A 1 34.02 -20.82 1.49
C MET A 1 34.92 -20.05 0.58
N ALA A 2 34.46 -19.85 -0.65
CA ALA A 2 35.22 -19.20 -1.68
C ALA A 2 35.56 -17.77 -1.28
N ASP A 3 36.75 -17.34 -1.65
CA ASP A 3 37.21 -15.96 -1.56
C ASP A 3 37.39 -15.44 -2.97
N PHE A 4 36.69 -14.35 -3.31
CA PHE A 4 36.73 -13.74 -4.63
C PHE A 4 37.40 -12.36 -4.55
N ASN A 5 38.18 -12.05 -5.59
CA ASN A 5 38.62 -10.67 -5.80
C ASN A 5 37.43 -9.74 -6.06
N ASN A 6 37.63 -8.45 -5.80
CA ASN A 6 36.66 -7.43 -6.16
C ASN A 6 36.21 -7.58 -7.62
N ALA A 7 34.89 -7.52 -7.82
CA ALA A 7 34.30 -7.50 -9.14
C ALA A 7 34.87 -6.37 -9.99
N VAL A 8 35.17 -6.67 -11.25
CA VAL A 8 35.66 -5.72 -12.24
C VAL A 8 34.57 -5.53 -13.29
N MET A 9 34.08 -4.30 -13.45
CA MET A 9 33.19 -3.95 -14.56
C MET A 9 33.98 -4.00 -15.87
N THR A 10 33.45 -4.66 -16.89
CA THR A 10 34.12 -4.78 -18.20
C THR A 10 33.92 -3.53 -19.05
N ASN A 11 34.62 -3.45 -20.18
CA ASN A 11 34.39 -2.42 -21.19
C ASN A 11 32.96 -2.46 -21.75
N GLY A 12 32.38 -3.66 -21.91
CA GLY A 12 31.00 -3.83 -22.35
C GLY A 12 30.00 -3.34 -21.31
N GLY A 13 30.23 -3.65 -20.03
CA GLY A 13 29.40 -3.15 -18.92
C GLY A 13 29.48 -1.63 -18.78
N ALA A 14 30.68 -1.07 -18.87
CA ALA A 14 30.90 0.38 -18.82
C ALA A 14 30.20 1.12 -19.98
N ALA A 15 30.25 0.56 -21.19
CA ALA A 15 29.58 1.13 -22.35
C ALA A 15 28.05 1.10 -22.20
N LEU A 16 27.50 -0.01 -21.71
CA LEU A 16 26.07 -0.13 -21.44
C LEU A 16 25.63 0.86 -20.34
N LEU A 17 26.40 0.95 -19.25
CA LEU A 17 26.14 1.91 -18.17
C LEU A 17 26.14 3.36 -18.68
N ALA A 18 27.13 3.75 -19.47
CA ALA A 18 27.21 5.08 -20.03
C ALA A 18 26.04 5.41 -20.98
N ALA A 19 25.60 4.46 -21.79
CA ALA A 19 24.42 4.63 -22.64
C ALA A 19 23.14 4.80 -21.81
N THR A 20 23.06 4.10 -20.69
CA THR A 20 21.94 4.20 -19.76
C THR A 20 21.90 5.54 -19.04
N THR A 21 23.03 6.06 -18.54
CA THR A 21 23.16 7.44 -18.02
C THR A 21 22.79 8.50 -19.07
N ALA A 22 23.08 8.23 -20.34
CA ALA A 22 22.71 9.12 -21.45
C ALA A 22 21.23 9.02 -21.84
N GLY A 23 20.45 8.14 -21.20
CA GLY A 23 19.03 7.92 -21.48
C GLY A 23 18.75 7.18 -22.79
N THR A 24 19.75 6.53 -23.39
CA THR A 24 19.62 5.83 -24.69
C THR A 24 19.55 4.31 -24.58
N ALA A 25 19.76 3.76 -23.38
CA ALA A 25 19.66 2.33 -23.09
C ALA A 25 19.00 2.11 -21.72
N LYS A 26 18.49 0.90 -21.48
CA LYS A 26 17.99 0.49 -20.16
C LYS A 26 18.60 -0.86 -19.76
N ILE A 27 19.28 -0.90 -18.62
CA ILE A 27 19.98 -2.11 -18.18
C ILE A 27 18.98 -3.16 -17.73
N LYS A 28 19.12 -4.36 -18.28
CA LYS A 28 18.46 -5.57 -17.78
C LYS A 28 19.50 -6.66 -17.54
N PHE A 29 19.73 -7.01 -16.29
CA PHE A 29 20.55 -8.17 -15.93
C PHE A 29 19.82 -9.45 -16.31
N THR A 30 20.52 -10.36 -16.99
CA THR A 30 19.91 -11.55 -17.61
C THR A 30 20.30 -12.84 -16.92
N LYS A 31 21.58 -13.02 -16.60
CA LYS A 31 22.11 -14.25 -16.02
C LYS A 31 23.42 -14.05 -15.28
N LEU A 32 23.66 -14.90 -14.30
CA LEU A 32 24.97 -15.18 -13.73
C LEU A 32 25.56 -16.38 -14.45
N VAL A 33 26.85 -16.33 -14.78
CA VAL A 33 27.58 -17.48 -15.31
C VAL A 33 28.72 -17.83 -14.37
N THR A 34 29.01 -19.12 -14.23
CA THR A 34 30.17 -19.61 -13.48
C THR A 34 31.08 -20.42 -14.39
N GLY A 35 32.37 -20.45 -14.07
CA GLY A 35 33.36 -21.16 -14.85
C GLY A 35 34.54 -21.68 -14.04
N SER A 36 35.42 -22.38 -14.73
CA SER A 36 36.59 -23.07 -14.17
C SER A 36 37.92 -22.46 -14.63
N GLY A 37 37.88 -21.30 -15.30
CA GLY A 37 39.04 -20.65 -15.87
C GLY A 37 40.10 -20.28 -14.84
N THR A 38 41.37 -20.56 -15.15
CA THR A 38 42.52 -20.18 -14.32
C THR A 38 43.26 -19.00 -14.97
N TYR A 39 43.70 -18.05 -14.14
CA TYR A 39 44.29 -16.79 -14.59
C TYR A 39 45.74 -16.68 -14.10
N SER A 40 46.68 -16.37 -14.99
CA SER A 40 48.04 -15.99 -14.59
C SER A 40 48.05 -14.61 -13.95
N ASP A 41 49.11 -14.25 -13.21
CA ASP A 41 49.18 -12.94 -12.53
C ASP A 41 49.07 -11.75 -13.49
N SER A 42 49.59 -11.90 -14.71
CA SER A 42 49.43 -10.92 -15.79
C SER A 42 47.98 -10.77 -16.27
N GLU A 43 47.13 -11.79 -16.12
CA GLU A 43 45.72 -11.75 -16.50
C GLU A 43 44.80 -11.28 -15.38
N LYS A 44 45.28 -11.27 -14.13
CA LYS A 44 44.52 -10.82 -12.95
C LYS A 44 44.49 -9.30 -12.80
N THR A 45 45.18 -8.55 -13.65
CA THR A 45 45.17 -7.09 -13.58
C THR A 45 43.77 -6.54 -13.92
N ARG A 46 43.42 -5.41 -13.32
CA ARG A 46 42.14 -4.74 -13.60
C ARG A 46 41.95 -4.49 -15.09
N ALA A 47 42.97 -4.00 -15.79
CA ALA A 47 42.92 -3.74 -17.23
C ALA A 47 42.65 -5.01 -18.05
N SER A 48 43.30 -6.13 -17.71
CA SER A 48 43.09 -7.41 -18.37
C SER A 48 41.69 -7.97 -18.16
N LEU A 49 41.14 -7.82 -16.96
CA LEU A 49 39.77 -8.24 -16.64
C LEU A 49 38.73 -7.31 -17.29
N GLN A 50 38.99 -6.00 -17.33
CA GLN A 50 38.13 -5.01 -18.00
C GLN A 50 37.96 -5.31 -19.50
N ALA A 51 39.02 -5.78 -20.16
CA ALA A 51 39.01 -6.10 -21.58
C ALA A 51 38.25 -7.39 -21.95
N ARG A 52 37.83 -8.21 -20.97
CA ARG A 52 37.13 -9.47 -21.22
C ARG A 52 35.69 -9.24 -21.70
N SER A 53 35.28 -10.06 -22.66
CA SER A 53 33.88 -10.14 -23.14
C SER A 53 33.19 -11.45 -22.77
N THR A 54 33.94 -12.46 -22.34
CA THR A 54 33.44 -13.77 -21.85
C THR A 54 34.33 -14.29 -20.72
N LEU A 55 33.81 -15.26 -19.98
CA LEU A 55 34.62 -16.10 -19.08
C LEU A 55 35.66 -16.91 -19.86
N LYS A 56 36.75 -17.32 -19.20
CA LYS A 56 37.83 -18.08 -19.82
C LYS A 56 37.45 -19.54 -20.04
N ALA A 57 36.66 -20.14 -19.14
CA ALA A 57 36.14 -21.50 -19.26
C ALA A 57 34.78 -21.63 -18.56
N GLN A 58 33.74 -21.01 -19.13
CA GLN A 58 32.35 -21.07 -18.65
C GLN A 58 31.86 -22.52 -18.53
N LYS A 59 31.06 -22.78 -17.49
CA LYS A 59 30.48 -24.10 -17.18
C LYS A 59 28.97 -24.08 -16.99
N GLN A 60 28.43 -23.05 -16.34
CA GLN A 60 27.00 -22.94 -16.09
C GLN A 60 26.46 -21.55 -16.40
N GLU A 61 25.18 -21.50 -16.75
CA GLU A 61 24.37 -20.29 -16.83
C GLU A 61 23.23 -20.42 -15.83
N ILE A 62 23.07 -19.43 -14.97
CA ILE A 62 22.13 -19.45 -13.86
C ILE A 62 21.27 -18.17 -13.95
N PRO A 63 19.93 -18.29 -14.01
CA PRO A 63 19.06 -17.13 -13.92
C PRO A 63 19.13 -16.50 -12.52
N PHE A 64 18.85 -15.20 -12.41
CA PHE A 64 18.76 -14.55 -11.11
C PHE A 64 17.48 -14.96 -10.38
N SER A 65 17.63 -15.40 -9.13
CA SER A 65 16.52 -15.59 -8.19
C SER A 65 15.93 -14.26 -7.73
N LYS A 66 16.79 -13.25 -7.55
CA LYS A 66 16.40 -11.92 -7.09
C LYS A 66 17.33 -10.86 -7.68
N ILE A 67 16.76 -9.71 -8.03
CA ILE A 67 17.47 -8.50 -8.43
C ILE A 67 16.86 -7.38 -7.59
N GLU A 68 17.67 -6.68 -6.82
CA GLU A 68 17.19 -5.57 -5.99
C GLU A 68 18.25 -4.49 -5.84
N MET A 69 17.85 -3.25 -5.63
CA MET A 69 18.81 -2.18 -5.34
C MET A 69 19.31 -2.33 -3.90
N ALA A 70 20.63 -2.44 -3.72
CA ALA A 70 21.27 -2.38 -2.40
C ALA A 70 21.49 -0.93 -1.95
N THR A 71 21.77 -0.04 -2.92
CA THR A 71 21.87 1.43 -2.76
C THR A 71 21.40 2.08 -4.06
N ASP A 72 21.36 3.41 -4.14
CA ASP A 72 20.96 4.12 -5.37
C ASP A 72 21.85 3.80 -6.58
N THR A 73 23.12 3.43 -6.33
CA THR A 73 24.12 3.14 -7.37
C THR A 73 24.65 1.71 -7.33
N CYS A 74 23.95 0.79 -6.64
CA CYS A 74 24.37 -0.60 -6.53
C CYS A 74 23.18 -1.55 -6.55
N VAL A 75 23.24 -2.53 -7.45
CA VAL A 75 22.28 -3.63 -7.51
C VAL A 75 22.88 -4.86 -6.84
N LYS A 76 22.08 -5.52 -6.01
CA LYS A 76 22.32 -6.86 -5.48
C LYS A 76 21.62 -7.87 -6.38
N LEU A 77 22.42 -8.79 -6.91
CA LEU A 77 21.99 -9.88 -7.78
C LEU A 77 22.16 -11.19 -7.01
N THR A 78 21.07 -11.92 -6.77
CA THR A 78 21.11 -13.20 -6.07
C THR A 78 20.79 -14.33 -7.03
N ALA A 79 21.65 -15.35 -7.07
CA ALA A 79 21.46 -16.54 -7.90
C ALA A 79 21.72 -17.81 -7.08
N LEU A 80 20.97 -18.87 -7.36
CA LEU A 80 21.19 -20.20 -6.76
C LEU A 80 21.95 -21.08 -7.75
N VAL A 81 23.26 -21.22 -7.54
CA VAL A 81 24.08 -22.14 -8.34
C VAL A 81 23.83 -23.56 -7.83
N SER A 82 23.46 -24.48 -8.72
CA SER A 82 23.13 -25.86 -8.37
C SER A 82 23.93 -26.85 -9.20
N ASN A 83 24.34 -27.97 -8.60
CA ASN A 83 24.98 -29.04 -9.34
C ASN A 83 23.99 -30.01 -10.01
N ALA A 84 22.68 -29.81 -9.91
CA ALA A 84 21.67 -30.78 -10.37
C ALA A 84 21.84 -31.23 -11.84
N GLU A 85 22.34 -30.34 -12.69
CA GLU A 85 22.57 -30.60 -14.12
C GLU A 85 24.06 -30.90 -14.46
N LEU A 86 24.93 -31.01 -13.45
CA LEU A 86 26.37 -31.25 -13.65
C LEU A 86 26.69 -32.74 -13.68
N SER A 87 27.17 -33.20 -14.83
CA SER A 87 27.76 -34.54 -14.98
C SER A 87 29.21 -34.63 -14.49
N ALA A 88 29.92 -33.49 -14.43
CA ALA A 88 31.28 -33.39 -13.92
C ALA A 88 31.41 -32.16 -13.01
N GLY A 89 32.03 -32.34 -11.84
CA GLY A 89 32.28 -31.25 -10.91
C GLY A 89 33.46 -30.37 -11.33
N TYR A 90 33.49 -29.14 -10.83
CA TYR A 90 34.56 -28.18 -11.11
C TYR A 90 34.74 -27.18 -9.97
N TYR A 91 35.91 -26.55 -9.93
CA TYR A 91 36.17 -25.40 -9.05
C TYR A 91 35.59 -24.14 -9.68
N VAL A 92 34.74 -23.43 -8.94
CA VAL A 92 34.14 -22.17 -9.39
C VAL A 92 35.18 -21.05 -9.26
N ASN A 93 35.99 -20.89 -10.31
CA ASN A 93 37.13 -19.96 -10.34
C ASN A 93 36.76 -18.57 -10.86
N GLU A 94 35.62 -18.45 -11.54
CA GLU A 94 35.21 -17.24 -12.21
C GLU A 94 33.69 -17.12 -12.21
N ILE A 95 33.21 -15.90 -11.99
CA ILE A 95 31.80 -15.52 -12.00
C ILE A 95 31.66 -14.35 -12.96
N GLY A 96 30.71 -14.44 -13.89
CA GLY A 96 30.37 -13.37 -14.82
C GLY A 96 28.90 -12.98 -14.69
N ILE A 97 28.63 -11.68 -14.80
CA ILE A 97 27.27 -11.14 -14.82
C ILE A 97 26.99 -10.62 -16.22
N TYR A 98 25.88 -11.05 -16.82
CA TYR A 98 25.45 -10.58 -18.13
C TYR A 98 24.27 -9.61 -18.03
N ALA A 99 24.27 -8.61 -18.90
CA ALA A 99 23.18 -7.65 -19.05
C ALA A 99 22.89 -7.38 -20.54
N VAL A 100 21.69 -6.91 -20.83
CA VAL A 100 21.27 -6.45 -22.17
C VAL A 100 20.71 -5.03 -22.06
N ASP A 101 20.69 -4.33 -23.19
CA ASP A 101 19.85 -3.17 -23.35
C ASP A 101 18.41 -3.61 -23.65
N GLU A 102 17.50 -3.37 -22.70
CA GLU A 102 16.10 -3.74 -22.85
C GLU A 102 15.34 -2.88 -23.87
N LEU A 103 15.80 -1.66 -24.16
CA LEU A 103 15.17 -0.82 -25.18
C LEU A 103 15.35 -1.40 -26.59
N HIS A 104 16.31 -2.31 -26.77
CA HIS A 104 16.58 -3.00 -28.03
C HIS A 104 16.44 -4.52 -27.83
N PRO A 105 15.25 -5.10 -28.03
CA PRO A 105 14.98 -6.53 -27.76
C PRO A 105 15.88 -7.54 -28.51
N ALA A 106 16.54 -7.11 -29.59
CA ALA A 106 17.49 -7.91 -30.37
C ALA A 106 18.95 -7.74 -29.92
N ALA A 107 19.24 -6.94 -28.89
CA ALA A 107 20.59 -6.72 -28.39
C ALA A 107 21.17 -8.00 -27.79
N ALA A 108 22.42 -8.30 -28.15
CA ALA A 108 23.15 -9.43 -27.59
C ALA A 108 23.55 -9.14 -26.12
N PRO A 109 23.46 -10.12 -25.20
CA PRO A 109 23.96 -9.97 -23.85
C PRO A 109 25.45 -9.64 -23.82
N VAL A 110 25.81 -8.62 -23.05
CA VAL A 110 27.20 -8.24 -22.78
C VAL A 110 27.61 -8.74 -21.41
N LEU A 111 28.87 -9.21 -21.28
CA LEU A 111 29.45 -9.47 -19.98
C LEU A 111 29.62 -8.13 -19.27
N TYR A 112 28.80 -7.85 -18.28
CA TYR A 112 28.76 -6.58 -17.56
C TYR A 112 29.92 -6.47 -16.56
N SER A 113 30.12 -7.54 -15.79
CA SER A 113 31.16 -7.60 -14.77
C SER A 113 31.67 -9.03 -14.58
N ILE A 114 32.92 -9.15 -14.12
CA ILE A 114 33.60 -10.41 -13.86
C ILE A 114 34.29 -10.37 -12.49
N ALA A 115 34.20 -11.46 -11.74
CA ALA A 115 34.97 -11.70 -10.52
C ALA A 115 35.72 -13.03 -10.65
N ILE A 116 36.94 -13.09 -10.12
CA ILE A 116 37.80 -14.28 -10.14
C ILE A 116 38.17 -14.69 -8.71
N ALA A 117 38.18 -16.00 -8.46
CA ALA A 117 38.45 -16.56 -7.14
C ALA A 117 39.94 -16.44 -6.78
N ASN A 118 40.21 -16.08 -5.53
CA ASN A 118 41.48 -16.33 -4.84
C ASN A 118 41.52 -17.76 -4.31
N VAL A 119 40.41 -18.17 -3.69
CA VAL A 119 40.17 -19.53 -3.21
C VAL A 119 38.81 -19.95 -3.76
N ALA A 120 38.78 -20.96 -4.62
CA ALA A 120 37.54 -21.43 -5.22
C ALA A 120 36.90 -22.55 -4.39
N ASP A 121 35.57 -22.56 -4.32
CA ASP A 121 34.83 -23.71 -3.83
C ASP A 121 34.67 -24.75 -4.96
N TYR A 122 34.72 -26.03 -4.58
CA TYR A 122 34.47 -27.14 -5.50
C TYR A 122 32.98 -27.47 -5.54
N LEU A 123 32.38 -27.42 -6.73
CA LEU A 123 31.01 -27.87 -6.97
C LEU A 123 31.06 -29.29 -7.55
N PRO A 124 30.69 -30.34 -6.79
CA PRO A 124 30.80 -31.73 -7.24
C PRO A 124 29.76 -32.07 -8.33
N PRO A 125 29.95 -33.15 -9.11
CA PRO A 125 28.91 -33.65 -10.01
C PRO A 125 27.66 -34.09 -9.22
N TYR A 126 26.50 -34.10 -9.88
CA TYR A 126 25.27 -34.57 -9.25
C TYR A 126 25.35 -36.06 -8.94
N ASN A 127 25.01 -36.42 -7.70
CA ASN A 127 25.04 -37.81 -7.24
C ASN A 127 23.69 -38.54 -7.39
N GLY A 128 22.67 -37.89 -7.98
CA GLY A 128 21.33 -38.46 -8.15
C GLY A 128 20.44 -38.44 -6.90
N LEU A 129 20.91 -37.89 -5.77
CA LEU A 129 20.15 -37.84 -4.51
C LEU A 129 19.66 -36.43 -4.21
N THR A 130 20.56 -35.55 -3.76
CA THR A 130 20.23 -34.17 -3.35
C THR A 130 21.23 -33.22 -4.01
N PRO A 131 20.75 -32.19 -4.72
CA PRO A 131 21.64 -31.20 -5.31
C PRO A 131 22.40 -30.43 -4.23
N SER A 132 23.70 -30.22 -4.45
CA SER A 132 24.48 -29.23 -3.72
C SER A 132 24.23 -27.87 -4.35
N THR A 133 23.98 -26.87 -3.49
CA THR A 133 23.66 -25.51 -3.95
C THR A 133 24.57 -24.48 -3.28
N ILE A 134 24.80 -23.39 -3.99
CA ILE A 134 25.53 -22.21 -3.52
C ILE A 134 24.64 -21.00 -3.81
N THR A 135 24.22 -20.29 -2.76
CA THR A 135 23.56 -18.99 -2.92
C THR A 135 24.64 -17.93 -3.14
N GLN A 136 24.69 -17.37 -4.35
CA GLN A 136 25.63 -16.33 -4.71
C GLN A 136 24.94 -14.97 -4.68
N GLU A 137 25.42 -14.09 -3.81
CA GLU A 137 25.11 -12.66 -3.85
C GLU A 137 26.21 -11.92 -4.60
N TYR A 138 25.84 -11.09 -5.57
CA TYR A 138 26.79 -10.33 -6.38
C TYR A 138 26.35 -8.87 -6.43
N PHE A 139 27.27 -7.97 -6.14
CA PHE A 139 27.02 -6.53 -6.15
C PHE A 139 27.59 -5.93 -7.44
N ALA A 140 26.73 -5.36 -8.27
CA ALA A 140 27.13 -4.64 -9.47
C ALA A 140 26.83 -3.14 -9.31
N THR A 141 27.73 -2.30 -9.79
CA THR A 141 27.54 -0.84 -9.81
C THR A 141 26.60 -0.46 -10.93
N VAL A 142 25.69 0.48 -10.68
CA VAL A 142 24.77 1.11 -11.65
C VAL A 142 24.68 2.61 -11.34
N ASP A 143 24.09 3.43 -12.21
CA ASP A 143 24.01 4.88 -11.99
C ASP A 143 22.73 5.28 -11.25
N ASN A 144 21.60 4.65 -11.60
CA ASN A 144 20.31 4.90 -10.97
C ASN A 144 19.40 3.67 -11.03
N ALA A 145 18.53 3.50 -10.02
CA ALA A 145 17.48 2.49 -9.96
C ALA A 145 16.44 2.59 -11.09
N LEU A 146 16.10 3.81 -11.58
CA LEU A 146 15.10 3.99 -12.65
C LEU A 146 15.53 3.40 -14.01
N GLU A 147 16.83 3.27 -14.16
CA GLU A 147 17.54 2.86 -15.35
C GLU A 147 17.80 1.35 -15.42
N VAL A 148 17.47 0.64 -14.33
CA VAL A 148 17.60 -0.81 -14.20
C VAL A 148 16.20 -1.44 -14.21
N THR A 149 15.99 -2.43 -15.06
CA THR A 149 14.78 -3.24 -14.99
C THR A 149 14.96 -4.35 -13.96
N ILE A 150 14.23 -4.21 -12.85
CA ILE A 150 14.08 -5.24 -11.84
C ILE A 150 13.00 -6.21 -12.30
N GLN A 151 13.39 -7.44 -12.66
CA GLN A 151 12.41 -8.49 -12.96
C GLN A 151 12.06 -9.27 -11.70
N THR A 152 10.77 -9.31 -11.40
CA THR A 152 10.19 -10.28 -10.46
C THR A 152 9.61 -11.46 -11.24
N LYS A 153 10.33 -12.59 -11.21
CA LYS A 153 9.89 -13.98 -11.42
C LYS A 153 9.26 -14.39 -12.79
N THR A 154 10.04 -15.13 -13.57
CA THR A 154 9.56 -16.36 -14.25
C THR A 154 10.65 -17.43 -14.21
N GLY A 155 10.44 -18.55 -13.50
CA GLY A 155 11.29 -19.75 -13.58
C GLY A 155 12.48 -19.87 -12.61
N ALA A 156 12.70 -18.91 -11.69
CA ALA A 156 13.78 -19.02 -10.69
C ALA A 156 13.33 -19.72 -9.40
N VAL A 157 14.25 -20.42 -8.72
CA VAL A 157 14.00 -21.12 -7.45
C VAL A 157 13.78 -20.09 -6.34
N ALA A 158 12.68 -20.24 -5.58
CA ALA A 158 12.41 -19.42 -4.39
C ALA A 158 13.45 -19.70 -3.30
N LEU A 159 14.01 -18.64 -2.72
CA LEU A 159 14.94 -18.71 -1.59
C LEU A 159 14.18 -18.84 -0.27
N ALA A 160 14.87 -19.21 0.82
CA ALA A 160 14.27 -19.29 2.16
C ALA A 160 13.63 -17.96 2.59
N GLU A 161 14.30 -16.83 2.30
CA GLU A 161 13.78 -15.48 2.56
C GLU A 161 12.48 -15.19 1.80
N ASP A 162 12.33 -15.68 0.56
CA ASP A 162 11.08 -15.53 -0.20
C ASP A 162 9.93 -16.27 0.50
N LEU A 163 10.23 -17.46 1.04
CA LEU A 163 9.26 -18.27 1.77
C LEU A 163 8.92 -17.61 3.12
N GLU A 164 9.89 -17.05 3.83
CA GLU A 164 9.66 -16.31 5.08
C GLU A 164 8.80 -15.07 4.84
N ALA A 165 9.10 -14.24 3.82
CA ALA A 165 8.28 -13.10 3.46
C ALA A 165 6.84 -13.50 3.11
N THR A 166 6.69 -14.60 2.36
CA THR A 166 5.38 -15.18 2.04
C THR A 166 4.66 -15.68 3.30
N ASN A 167 5.37 -16.34 4.22
CA ASN A 167 4.81 -16.82 5.48
C ASN A 167 4.36 -15.67 6.37
N GLU A 168 5.10 -14.56 6.41
CA GLU A 168 4.66 -13.37 7.13
C GLU A 168 3.41 -12.74 6.50
N GLU A 169 3.34 -12.67 5.17
CA GLU A 169 2.14 -12.18 4.48
C GLU A 169 0.94 -13.08 4.72
N LEU A 170 1.16 -14.40 4.69
CA LEU A 170 0.13 -15.38 5.03
C LEU A 170 -0.31 -15.25 6.49
N ALA A 171 0.63 -15.11 7.43
CA ALA A 171 0.31 -14.89 8.84
C ALA A 171 -0.48 -13.60 9.07
N ARG A 172 -0.16 -12.53 8.32
CA ARG A 172 -0.96 -11.29 8.31
C ARG A 172 -2.36 -11.52 7.76
N ALA A 173 -2.49 -12.17 6.60
CA ALA A 173 -3.79 -12.49 6.01
C ALA A 173 -4.64 -13.38 6.93
N MET A 174 -4.01 -14.32 7.64
CA MET A 174 -4.65 -15.13 8.68
C MET A 174 -5.09 -14.26 9.87
N SER A 175 -4.24 -13.36 10.34
CA SER A 175 -4.58 -12.41 11.40
C SER A 175 -5.70 -11.44 11.00
N ASP A 176 -5.77 -11.02 9.73
CA ASP A 176 -6.86 -10.21 9.19
C ASP A 176 -8.18 -10.99 9.22
N ASN A 177 -8.12 -12.25 8.79
CA ASN A 177 -9.26 -13.17 8.77
C ASN A 177 -9.74 -13.52 10.19
N ASP A 178 -8.81 -13.67 11.12
CA ASP A 178 -9.08 -13.86 12.55
C ASP A 178 -9.42 -12.54 13.26
N HIS A 179 -9.37 -11.41 12.55
CA HIS A 179 -9.67 -10.06 13.04
C HIS A 179 -8.78 -9.58 14.20
N LEU A 180 -7.54 -10.08 14.24
CA LEU A 180 -6.50 -9.74 15.22
C LEU A 180 -5.53 -8.68 14.71
N TYR A 181 -5.59 -8.32 13.44
CA TYR A 181 -4.69 -7.34 12.86
C TYR A 181 -4.97 -5.92 13.38
N ALA A 182 -3.99 -5.35 14.07
CA ALA A 182 -4.12 -4.05 14.72
C ALA A 182 -3.89 -2.85 13.79
N GLY A 183 -3.45 -3.09 12.55
CA GLY A 183 -2.96 -2.08 11.62
C GLY A 183 -1.53 -1.62 11.96
N ARG A 184 -0.77 -1.26 10.92
CA ARG A 184 0.59 -0.70 11.06
C ARG A 184 0.69 0.71 10.52
N ASP A 185 1.71 1.42 10.98
CA ASP A 185 2.01 2.77 10.49
C ASP A 185 2.65 2.69 9.11
N LEU A 186 1.93 3.14 8.08
CA LEU A 186 2.40 3.11 6.69
C LEU A 186 3.60 4.03 6.48
N THR A 187 3.77 5.07 7.30
CA THR A 187 4.93 5.97 7.22
C THR A 187 6.22 5.26 7.61
N VAL A 188 6.13 4.22 8.44
CA VAL A 188 7.27 3.39 8.85
C VAL A 188 7.50 2.28 7.82
N VAL A 189 6.44 1.57 7.44
CA VAL A 189 6.54 0.42 6.53
C VAL A 189 7.03 0.80 5.14
N PHE A 190 6.55 1.93 4.62
CA PHE A 190 6.88 2.39 3.28
C PHE A 190 7.85 3.59 3.31
N ALA A 191 8.64 3.75 4.38
CA ALA A 191 9.51 4.91 4.58
C ALA A 191 10.42 5.21 3.36
N LEU A 192 11.05 4.18 2.77
CA LEU A 192 11.92 4.33 1.61
C LEU A 192 11.18 4.76 0.34
N GLU A 193 9.92 4.34 0.19
CA GLU A 193 9.10 4.73 -0.97
C GLU A 193 8.51 6.12 -0.78
N ILE A 194 8.03 6.43 0.42
CA ILE A 194 7.49 7.74 0.80
C ILE A 194 8.55 8.83 0.66
N ALA A 195 9.83 8.53 0.92
CA ALA A 195 10.93 9.47 0.73
C ALA A 195 11.08 10.00 -0.71
N LYS A 196 10.43 9.36 -1.71
CA LYS A 196 10.40 9.81 -3.11
C LYS A 196 9.29 10.82 -3.40
N TYR A 197 8.45 11.12 -2.42
CA TYR A 197 7.32 12.04 -2.51
C TYR A 197 7.48 13.17 -1.49
N SER A 198 6.66 14.23 -1.61
CA SER A 198 6.69 15.33 -0.65
C SER A 198 6.32 14.89 0.78
N ASP A 199 5.42 13.90 0.87
CA ASP A 199 4.88 13.38 2.12
C ASP A 199 4.11 12.06 1.86
N ALA A 200 3.66 11.42 2.94
CA ALA A 200 2.92 10.17 2.88
C ALA A 200 1.55 10.29 2.16
N TRP A 201 0.93 11.46 2.12
CA TRP A 201 -0.36 11.68 1.47
C TRP A 201 -0.20 11.82 -0.04
N ALA A 202 0.84 12.51 -0.50
CA ALA A 202 1.23 12.51 -1.91
C ALA A 202 1.60 11.10 -2.40
N TRP A 203 2.33 10.32 -1.58
CA TRP A 203 2.66 8.92 -1.87
C TRP A 203 1.40 8.05 -2.05
N ILE A 204 0.46 8.08 -1.09
CA ILE A 204 -0.71 7.22 -1.17
C ILE A 204 -1.66 7.64 -2.32
N LYS A 205 -1.77 8.94 -2.62
CA LYS A 205 -2.49 9.43 -3.81
C LYS A 205 -1.86 8.89 -5.10
N ALA A 206 -0.53 8.93 -5.21
CA ALA A 206 0.17 8.40 -6.37
C ALA A 206 -0.05 6.89 -6.55
N ARG A 207 -0.06 6.12 -5.44
CA ARG A 207 -0.38 4.70 -5.46
C ARG A 207 -1.82 4.41 -5.88
N ILE A 208 -2.80 5.16 -5.36
CA ILE A 208 -4.20 5.06 -5.78
C ILE A 208 -4.32 5.32 -7.28
N LYS A 209 -3.67 6.37 -7.79
CA LYS A 209 -3.65 6.70 -9.23
C LYS A 209 -2.98 5.63 -10.10
N ALA A 210 -1.98 4.93 -9.57
CA ALA A 210 -1.33 3.81 -10.25
C ALA A 210 -2.07 2.47 -10.07
N HIS A 211 -3.21 2.46 -9.36
CA HIS A 211 -3.95 1.26 -8.97
C HIS A 211 -3.09 0.24 -8.19
N ASN A 212 -2.11 0.75 -7.44
CA ASN A 212 -1.14 -0.06 -6.69
C ASN A 212 -1.48 -0.07 -5.20
N PHE A 213 -2.18 -1.11 -4.77
CA PHE A 213 -2.56 -1.32 -3.37
C PHE A 213 -1.69 -2.37 -2.65
N THR A 214 -0.64 -2.88 -3.30
CA THR A 214 0.19 -3.97 -2.78
C THR A 214 0.80 -3.59 -1.43
N GLY A 215 0.55 -4.44 -0.42
CA GLY A 215 1.05 -4.27 0.94
C GLY A 215 0.32 -3.21 1.78
N ILE A 216 -0.79 -2.64 1.29
CA ILE A 216 -1.68 -1.78 2.07
C ILE A 216 -2.88 -2.61 2.50
N HIS A 217 -3.14 -2.69 3.81
CA HIS A 217 -4.23 -3.49 4.36
C HIS A 217 -5.24 -2.63 5.11
N VAL A 218 -6.46 -3.13 5.26
CA VAL A 218 -7.47 -2.49 6.12
C VAL A 218 -6.92 -2.37 7.55
N ALA A 219 -7.27 -1.29 8.24
CA ALA A 219 -6.76 -0.89 9.56
C ALA A 219 -5.34 -0.30 9.58
N ASP A 220 -4.51 -0.46 8.53
CA ASP A 220 -3.26 0.30 8.38
C ASP A 220 -3.52 1.80 8.43
N TYR A 221 -2.56 2.58 8.91
CA TYR A 221 -2.80 3.99 9.16
C TYR A 221 -1.65 4.91 8.81
N ILE A 222 -2.01 6.16 8.56
CA ILE A 222 -1.08 7.29 8.50
C ILE A 222 -1.51 8.27 9.61
N PRO A 223 -0.62 8.63 10.55
CA PRO A 223 -0.95 9.60 11.59
C PRO A 223 -0.96 11.03 11.03
N ILE A 224 -1.91 11.84 11.49
CA ILE A 224 -1.94 13.29 11.29
C ILE A 224 -2.01 14.04 12.62
N THR A 225 -1.66 15.31 12.60
CA THR A 225 -1.93 16.23 13.71
C THR A 225 -3.04 17.19 13.29
N MET A 226 -4.11 17.26 14.07
CA MET A 226 -5.23 18.18 13.86
C MET A 226 -5.43 18.97 15.15
N ASN A 227 -5.36 20.30 15.11
CA ASN A 227 -5.53 21.15 16.30
C ASN A 227 -4.72 20.68 17.53
N GLY A 228 -3.46 20.30 17.32
CA GLY A 228 -2.55 19.84 18.39
C GLY A 228 -2.75 18.40 18.89
N GLN A 229 -3.75 17.67 18.41
CA GLN A 229 -3.96 16.25 18.76
C GLN A 229 -3.56 15.31 17.62
N THR A 230 -2.99 14.16 17.97
CA THR A 230 -2.71 13.07 17.03
C THR A 230 -4.00 12.34 16.67
N VAL A 231 -4.25 12.15 15.37
CA VAL A 231 -5.34 11.35 14.84
C VAL A 231 -4.74 10.29 13.92
N LYS A 232 -5.02 9.01 14.17
CA LYS A 232 -4.57 7.90 13.32
C LYS A 232 -5.62 7.62 12.26
N MET A 233 -5.35 8.00 11.01
CA MET A 233 -6.27 7.79 9.89
C MET A 233 -6.11 6.38 9.36
N GLN A 234 -7.06 5.50 9.65
CA GLN A 234 -7.00 4.10 9.21
C GLN A 234 -7.63 3.93 7.84
N VAL A 235 -7.04 3.05 7.02
CA VAL A 235 -7.64 2.50 5.80
C VAL A 235 -8.92 1.76 6.22
N ALA A 236 -10.06 2.38 5.94
CA ALA A 236 -11.37 1.81 6.26
C ALA A 236 -11.83 0.80 5.21
N GLY A 237 -11.45 1.07 3.95
CA GLY A 237 -11.71 0.21 2.82
C GLY A 237 -10.98 0.70 1.57
N ILE A 238 -10.58 -0.24 0.73
CA ILE A 238 -10.00 -0.01 -0.59
C ILE A 238 -11.07 -0.37 -1.60
N ASP A 239 -11.36 0.53 -2.54
CA ASP A 239 -12.34 0.32 -3.62
C ASP A 239 -13.73 -0.12 -3.16
N THR A 240 -14.12 0.22 -1.92
CA THR A 240 -15.41 -0.18 -1.33
C THR A 240 -16.61 0.31 -2.15
N TYR A 241 -16.44 1.43 -2.86
CA TYR A 241 -17.46 2.03 -3.74
C TYR A 241 -17.05 2.06 -5.22
N TYR A 242 -16.13 1.20 -5.67
CA TYR A 242 -15.58 1.28 -7.02
C TYR A 242 -16.66 1.02 -8.09
N ARG A 243 -16.68 1.87 -9.13
CA ARG A 243 -17.68 1.87 -10.22
C ARG A 243 -19.12 2.12 -9.79
N THR A 244 -19.31 2.73 -8.63
CA THR A 244 -20.63 3.07 -8.12
C THR A 244 -20.94 4.57 -8.28
N THR A 245 -22.03 5.01 -7.65
CA THR A 245 -22.59 6.37 -7.66
C THR A 245 -23.23 6.82 -8.98
N ASP A 246 -23.91 7.98 -9.00
CA ASP A 246 -24.45 8.58 -10.23
C ASP A 246 -23.36 9.17 -11.15
N GLN A 247 -22.13 9.21 -10.65
CA GLN A 247 -20.93 9.56 -11.40
C GLN A 247 -19.89 8.47 -11.11
N GLN A 248 -19.49 7.69 -12.11
CA GLN A 248 -18.69 6.50 -11.87
C GLN A 248 -17.44 6.81 -11.00
N LEU A 249 -17.42 6.26 -9.79
CA LEU A 249 -16.30 6.45 -8.88
C LEU A 249 -15.09 5.60 -9.29
N SER A 250 -13.94 6.26 -9.47
CA SER A 250 -12.64 5.64 -9.75
C SER A 250 -12.06 4.87 -8.57
N HIS A 251 -10.85 4.33 -8.76
CA HIS A 251 -10.08 3.71 -7.68
C HIS A 251 -9.88 4.68 -6.51
N HIS A 252 -10.07 4.21 -5.29
CA HIS A 252 -10.03 5.06 -4.09
C HIS A 252 -9.73 4.28 -2.80
N ILE A 253 -9.33 5.03 -1.79
CA ILE A 253 -9.28 4.56 -0.40
C ILE A 253 -10.10 5.52 0.45
N ASP A 254 -10.98 4.94 1.27
CA ASP A 254 -11.70 5.66 2.31
C ASP A 254 -10.95 5.50 3.64
N PHE A 255 -10.73 6.61 4.32
CA PHE A 255 -10.08 6.67 5.62
C PHE A 255 -11.08 6.99 6.71
N ILE A 256 -10.98 6.30 7.84
CA ILE A 256 -11.74 6.58 9.07
C ILE A 256 -10.75 6.60 10.22
N SER A 257 -10.80 7.64 11.05
CA SER A 257 -9.90 7.74 12.20
C SER A 257 -10.13 6.60 13.20
N LYS A 258 -9.05 6.08 13.79
CA LYS A 258 -9.12 5.02 14.81
C LYS A 258 -10.02 5.41 15.98
N ASP A 259 -9.66 6.51 16.61
CA ASP A 259 -10.41 7.15 17.68
C ASP A 259 -11.14 8.39 17.17
N CYS A 260 -12.13 8.87 17.91
CA CYS A 260 -12.81 10.11 17.57
C CYS A 260 -11.91 11.32 17.85
N PHE A 261 -12.14 12.40 17.12
CA PHE A 261 -11.51 13.68 17.44
C PHE A 261 -11.99 14.14 18.83
N ASN A 262 -11.09 14.63 19.69
CA ASN A 262 -11.40 14.98 21.08
C ASN A 262 -12.17 16.32 21.20
N GLN A 263 -13.35 16.37 20.60
CA GLN A 263 -14.31 17.45 20.71
C GLN A 263 -15.69 16.87 20.41
N THR A 264 -16.66 17.19 21.23
CA THR A 264 -18.05 16.81 20.99
C THR A 264 -18.75 17.85 20.12
N VAL A 265 -19.81 17.40 19.44
CA VAL A 265 -20.66 18.23 18.59
C VAL A 265 -22.10 17.75 18.71
N LYS A 266 -23.04 18.69 18.61
CA LYS A 266 -24.46 18.36 18.47
C LYS A 266 -24.78 17.95 17.04
N TRP A 267 -25.60 16.92 16.86
CA TRP A 267 -26.06 16.56 15.52
C TRP A 267 -26.80 17.73 14.87
N ASN A 268 -27.67 18.40 15.62
CA ASN A 268 -28.30 19.67 15.26
C ASN A 268 -28.49 20.55 16.51
N GLU A 269 -28.57 21.87 16.36
CA GLU A 269 -28.67 22.78 17.53
C GLU A 269 -29.98 22.61 18.31
N ALA A 270 -31.05 22.19 17.60
CA ALA A 270 -32.32 21.83 18.19
C ALA A 270 -32.63 20.35 17.97
N ASN A 271 -33.62 19.84 18.70
CA ASN A 271 -34.15 18.48 18.57
C ASN A 271 -34.93 18.30 17.26
N ASN A 272 -34.21 18.32 16.13
CA ASN A 272 -34.76 18.19 14.78
C ASN A 272 -33.84 17.33 13.91
N ASN A 273 -34.42 16.27 13.34
CA ASN A 273 -33.77 15.36 12.40
C ASN A 273 -34.39 15.39 10.99
N ASN A 274 -35.12 16.46 10.65
CA ASN A 274 -35.66 16.69 9.31
C ASN A 274 -34.73 17.59 8.49
N GLY A 275 -34.79 17.41 7.17
CA GLY A 275 -34.28 18.38 6.20
C GLY A 275 -35.08 19.68 6.22
N ASN A 276 -34.83 20.54 5.24
CA ASN A 276 -35.57 21.79 5.05
C ASN A 276 -35.89 22.01 3.56
N ALA A 277 -36.54 23.14 3.24
CA ALA A 277 -36.93 23.48 1.87
C ALA A 277 -35.75 23.59 0.89
N ALA A 278 -34.54 23.89 1.38
CA ALA A 278 -33.35 24.02 0.54
C ALA A 278 -32.70 22.65 0.26
N ASN A 279 -32.68 21.76 1.25
CA ASN A 279 -32.23 20.39 1.07
C ASN A 279 -33.02 19.44 1.98
N ASN A 280 -33.68 18.47 1.35
CA ASN A 280 -34.55 17.52 2.04
C ASN A 280 -33.78 16.47 2.84
N SER A 281 -32.46 16.34 2.64
CA SER A 281 -31.62 15.44 3.42
C SER A 281 -31.30 16.03 4.78
N PRO A 282 -31.72 15.40 5.90
CA PRO A 282 -31.43 15.90 7.23
C PRO A 282 -29.95 16.16 7.49
N TYR A 283 -29.09 15.23 7.07
CA TYR A 283 -27.65 15.32 7.30
C TYR A 283 -27.05 16.57 6.64
N MET A 284 -27.46 16.88 5.40
CA MET A 284 -26.91 18.00 4.62
C MET A 284 -27.22 19.38 5.20
N VAL A 285 -28.23 19.48 6.06
CA VAL A 285 -28.62 20.74 6.72
C VAL A 285 -28.34 20.70 8.23
N SER A 286 -27.62 19.69 8.69
CA SER A 286 -27.32 19.47 10.10
C SER A 286 -26.16 20.35 10.59
N ASN A 287 -26.15 20.63 11.89
CA ASN A 287 -25.00 21.25 12.55
C ASN A 287 -23.75 20.36 12.44
N LEU A 288 -23.92 19.04 12.52
CA LEU A 288 -22.84 18.07 12.36
C LEU A 288 -22.14 18.19 11.01
N HIS A 289 -22.88 18.24 9.90
CA HIS A 289 -22.29 18.40 8.57
C HIS A 289 -21.55 19.73 8.44
N THR A 290 -22.13 20.81 8.98
CA THR A 290 -21.46 22.12 9.05
C THR A 290 -20.16 22.04 9.85
N PHE A 291 -20.17 21.42 11.03
CA PHE A 291 -18.98 21.25 11.87
C PHE A 291 -17.87 20.48 11.14
N LEU A 292 -18.21 19.39 10.46
CA LEU A 292 -17.25 18.58 9.70
C LEU A 292 -16.63 19.38 8.56
N THR A 293 -17.45 20.02 7.74
CA THR A 293 -17.00 20.70 6.50
C THR A 293 -16.36 22.07 6.73
N THR A 294 -16.57 22.68 7.89
CA THR A 294 -15.99 23.99 8.23
C THR A 294 -14.90 23.87 9.29
N THR A 295 -15.26 23.43 10.50
CA THR A 295 -14.38 23.45 11.67
C THR A 295 -13.34 22.34 11.58
N LEU A 296 -13.79 21.09 11.42
CA LEU A 296 -12.90 19.93 11.40
C LEU A 296 -12.02 19.92 10.14
N TYR A 297 -12.59 20.31 8.99
CA TYR A 297 -11.83 20.53 7.76
C TYR A 297 -10.77 21.62 7.96
N GLY A 298 -11.11 22.71 8.66
CA GLY A 298 -10.17 23.77 9.03
C GLY A 298 -8.90 23.25 9.71
N TYR A 299 -9.03 22.23 10.56
CA TYR A 299 -7.92 21.61 11.31
C TYR A 299 -7.06 20.61 10.52
N LEU A 300 -7.48 20.19 9.32
CA LEU A 300 -6.68 19.24 8.54
C LEU A 300 -5.36 19.87 8.07
N PRO A 301 -4.25 19.10 8.07
CA PRO A 301 -3.00 19.51 7.43
C PRO A 301 -3.18 19.83 5.95
N ALA A 302 -2.38 20.78 5.44
CA ALA A 302 -2.42 21.17 4.03
C ALA A 302 -2.16 20.00 3.07
N ALA A 303 -1.23 19.11 3.41
CA ALA A 303 -0.93 17.91 2.62
C ALA A 303 -2.15 16.98 2.46
N VAL A 304 -2.97 16.83 3.51
CA VAL A 304 -4.21 16.04 3.43
C VAL A 304 -5.24 16.76 2.56
N LYS A 305 -5.47 18.06 2.80
CA LYS A 305 -6.42 18.86 2.02
C LYS A 305 -6.13 18.82 0.51
N ALA A 306 -4.87 18.70 0.12
CA ALA A 306 -4.44 18.66 -1.27
C ALA A 306 -4.80 17.37 -2.00
N VAL A 307 -5.12 16.28 -1.30
CA VAL A 307 -5.35 14.96 -1.91
C VAL A 307 -6.75 14.41 -1.71
N ILE A 308 -7.53 14.97 -0.77
CA ILE A 308 -8.87 14.48 -0.47
C ILE A 308 -9.91 14.92 -1.50
N SER A 309 -10.86 14.03 -1.73
CA SER A 309 -11.95 14.21 -2.67
C SER A 309 -13.29 14.20 -1.95
N ASN A 310 -14.29 14.86 -2.54
CA ASN A 310 -15.64 14.88 -2.01
C ASN A 310 -16.31 13.49 -2.08
N LYS A 311 -17.18 13.16 -1.11
CA LYS A 311 -17.96 11.92 -1.14
C LYS A 311 -19.35 12.14 -1.71
N ARG A 312 -19.59 11.63 -2.92
CA ARG A 312 -20.91 11.50 -3.54
C ARG A 312 -21.63 10.24 -3.05
N THR A 313 -22.87 10.35 -2.56
CA THR A 313 -23.66 9.18 -2.10
C THR A 313 -25.18 9.42 -2.09
N LEU A 314 -25.98 8.37 -2.04
CA LEU A 314 -27.44 8.47 -1.83
C LEU A 314 -27.75 8.74 -0.36
N MET A 315 -28.46 9.84 -0.10
CA MET A 315 -28.90 10.23 1.25
C MET A 315 -30.43 10.23 1.36
N GLU A 316 -30.92 9.81 2.52
CA GLU A 316 -32.35 9.85 2.88
C GLU A 316 -32.89 11.28 2.75
N TYR A 317 -34.12 11.40 2.22
CA TYR A 317 -34.92 12.62 2.25
C TYR A 317 -36.03 12.49 3.28
N ARG A 318 -36.12 13.51 4.14
CA ARG A 318 -37.11 13.64 5.20
C ARG A 318 -37.44 15.11 5.41
N TYR A 319 -38.38 15.62 4.64
CA TYR A 319 -38.86 16.99 4.78
C TYR A 319 -40.30 17.10 4.29
N SER A 320 -41.10 17.92 4.97
CA SER A 320 -42.45 18.33 4.55
C SER A 320 -42.70 19.76 5.00
N ALA A 321 -43.31 20.57 4.13
CA ALA A 321 -43.74 21.92 4.47
C ALA A 321 -44.91 21.93 5.48
N SER A 322 -45.61 20.80 5.65
CA SER A 322 -46.78 20.68 6.52
C SER A 322 -46.46 20.27 7.97
N GLY A 323 -45.18 20.06 8.31
CA GLY A 323 -44.75 19.66 9.64
C GLY A 323 -43.63 18.62 9.63
N ALA A 324 -43.07 18.33 10.81
CA ALA A 324 -41.99 17.38 10.97
C ALA A 324 -42.44 15.94 10.67
N LEU A 325 -41.62 15.22 9.89
CA LEU A 325 -41.81 13.81 9.60
C LEU A 325 -41.03 12.94 10.60
N THR A 326 -41.52 11.73 10.83
CA THR A 326 -40.86 10.72 11.67
C THR A 326 -40.03 9.73 10.86
N ASP A 327 -40.22 9.70 9.54
CA ASP A 327 -39.63 8.73 8.63
C ASP A 327 -39.24 9.37 7.30
N GLY A 328 -38.19 8.84 6.69
CA GLY A 328 -37.79 9.18 5.33
C GLY A 328 -38.88 8.81 4.33
N THR A 329 -39.02 9.64 3.29
CA THR A 329 -40.04 9.46 2.25
C THR A 329 -39.44 9.17 0.88
N SER A 330 -38.14 9.41 0.72
CA SER A 330 -37.38 9.17 -0.51
C SER A 330 -35.89 9.25 -0.18
N TRP A 331 -35.06 9.33 -1.21
CA TRP A 331 -33.64 9.59 -1.15
C TRP A 331 -33.19 10.37 -2.40
N GLY A 332 -31.97 10.89 -2.37
CA GLY A 332 -31.37 11.48 -3.54
C GLY A 332 -29.85 11.56 -3.43
N TRP A 333 -29.20 11.68 -4.57
CA TRP A 333 -27.76 11.80 -4.62
C TRP A 333 -27.31 13.15 -4.05
N GLN A 334 -26.46 13.11 -3.01
CA GLN A 334 -25.87 14.26 -2.34
C GLN A 334 -24.35 14.22 -2.41
N ASP A 335 -23.73 15.38 -2.48
CA ASP A 335 -22.30 15.54 -2.25
C ASP A 335 -22.10 15.91 -0.78
N LEU A 336 -21.54 14.98 0.01
CA LEU A 336 -21.32 15.20 1.44
C LEU A 336 -20.18 16.19 1.72
N GLY A 337 -19.37 16.51 0.71
CA GLY A 337 -18.17 17.33 0.86
C GLY A 337 -16.94 16.52 1.26
N PRO A 338 -15.87 17.22 1.70
CA PRO A 338 -14.54 16.63 1.89
C PRO A 338 -14.40 15.82 3.18
N LEU A 339 -15.30 16.02 4.15
CA LEU A 339 -15.35 15.29 5.42
C LEU A 339 -16.77 14.82 5.71
N TRP A 340 -16.90 13.63 6.27
CA TRP A 340 -18.18 13.04 6.67
C TRP A 340 -18.02 12.17 7.92
N VAL A 341 -19.15 11.66 8.40
CA VAL A 341 -19.22 10.49 9.27
C VAL A 341 -19.98 9.36 8.55
N PRO A 342 -19.74 8.09 8.88
CA PRO A 342 -20.37 6.98 8.17
C PRO A 342 -21.89 6.92 8.39
N LEU A 343 -22.60 6.33 7.43
CA LEU A 343 -24.00 5.91 7.57
C LEU A 343 -24.11 4.70 8.51
N GLU A 344 -25.30 4.49 9.07
CA GLU A 344 -25.59 3.32 9.91
C GLU A 344 -25.23 2.00 9.20
N TYR A 345 -25.61 1.86 7.93
CA TYR A 345 -25.31 0.65 7.16
C TYR A 345 -23.80 0.46 6.93
N GLU A 346 -23.06 1.56 6.71
CA GLU A 346 -21.61 1.51 6.53
C GLU A 346 -20.88 0.97 7.76
N ILE A 347 -21.48 1.09 8.94
CA ILE A 347 -20.91 0.63 10.21
C ILE A 347 -21.39 -0.80 10.54
N PHE A 348 -22.71 -1.02 10.48
CA PHE A 348 -23.32 -2.23 11.02
C PHE A 348 -23.66 -3.29 9.96
N GLY A 349 -23.56 -2.95 8.67
CA GLY A 349 -24.02 -3.80 7.57
C GLY A 349 -25.54 -3.99 7.54
N SER A 350 -26.28 -3.15 8.26
CA SER A 350 -27.73 -3.15 8.31
C SER A 350 -28.27 -1.79 8.77
N THR A 351 -29.48 -1.45 8.37
CA THR A 351 -30.24 -0.31 8.91
C THR A 351 -31.04 -0.79 10.13
N ILE A 352 -30.63 -0.38 11.34
CA ILE A 352 -31.21 -0.82 12.61
C ILE A 352 -32.24 0.21 13.10
N TRP A 353 -31.84 1.48 13.19
CA TRP A 353 -32.67 2.58 13.67
C TRP A 353 -33.13 3.53 12.56
N GLY A 354 -32.50 3.53 11.39
CA GLY A 354 -32.94 4.32 10.24
C GLY A 354 -34.25 3.84 9.60
N THR A 355 -34.83 4.67 8.73
CA THR A 355 -35.97 4.30 7.89
C THR A 355 -35.53 3.27 6.85
N LYS A 356 -36.06 2.05 6.97
CA LYS A 356 -35.77 0.94 6.06
C LYS A 356 -36.06 1.33 4.61
N GLY A 357 -35.16 0.95 3.71
CA GLY A 357 -35.23 1.31 2.29
C GLY A 357 -34.59 2.67 1.96
N TRP A 358 -34.66 3.66 2.85
CA TRP A 358 -34.12 5.01 2.57
C TRP A 358 -32.81 5.32 3.29
N SER A 359 -32.69 5.01 4.59
CA SER A 359 -31.48 5.31 5.37
C SER A 359 -30.30 4.41 5.04
N GLN A 360 -30.52 3.29 4.33
CA GLN A 360 -29.42 2.51 3.75
C GLN A 360 -28.68 3.33 2.70
N GLY A 361 -29.40 4.10 1.88
CA GLY A 361 -28.84 4.80 0.74
C GLY A 361 -28.10 3.85 -0.18
N GLN A 362 -26.86 4.21 -0.48
CA GLN A 362 -25.91 3.39 -1.23
C GLN A 362 -24.99 2.55 -0.32
N GLY A 363 -25.21 2.60 1.00
CA GLY A 363 -24.28 2.10 2.00
C GLY A 363 -23.97 0.61 1.82
N VAL A 364 -22.67 0.29 1.84
CA VAL A 364 -22.14 -1.06 2.08
C VAL A 364 -21.27 -1.00 3.33
N GLN A 365 -21.23 -2.07 4.11
CA GLN A 365 -20.41 -2.10 5.31
C GLN A 365 -18.94 -1.90 4.96
N TYR A 366 -18.28 -0.94 5.61
CA TYR A 366 -16.83 -0.79 5.43
C TYR A 366 -16.10 -2.00 5.99
N PRO A 367 -15.09 -2.53 5.28
CA PRO A 367 -14.28 -3.65 5.75
C PRO A 367 -13.74 -3.49 7.18
N ILE A 368 -13.35 -2.28 7.58
CA ILE A 368 -12.83 -2.03 8.93
C ILE A 368 -13.83 -2.30 10.07
N PHE A 369 -15.14 -2.26 9.78
CA PHE A 369 -16.22 -2.54 10.73
C PHE A 369 -16.85 -3.93 10.56
N ALA A 370 -16.49 -4.65 9.51
CA ALA A 370 -17.05 -5.96 9.21
C ALA A 370 -16.63 -6.98 10.26
N ASN A 371 -17.58 -7.79 10.74
CA ASN A 371 -17.38 -8.95 11.62
C ASN A 371 -16.58 -8.70 12.92
N SER A 372 -16.38 -7.43 13.33
CA SER A 372 -15.66 -7.08 14.56
C SER A 372 -16.22 -5.82 15.21
N PHE A 373 -16.21 -5.79 16.55
CA PHE A 373 -16.54 -4.61 17.34
C PHE A 373 -15.34 -3.67 17.54
N LEU A 374 -14.12 -4.14 17.24
CA LEU A 374 -12.86 -3.47 17.57
C LEU A 374 -12.84 -2.01 17.12
N ASN A 375 -13.15 -1.75 15.84
CA ASN A 375 -13.08 -0.41 15.28
C ASN A 375 -14.38 0.39 15.40
N ARG A 376 -15.49 -0.25 15.83
CA ARG A 376 -16.76 0.44 16.16
C ARG A 376 -16.65 1.15 17.50
N ILE A 377 -15.94 0.54 18.45
CA ILE A 377 -15.62 1.12 19.75
C ILE A 377 -14.45 2.10 19.57
N LYS A 378 -14.72 3.40 19.68
CA LYS A 378 -13.72 4.46 19.50
C LYS A 378 -13.42 5.16 20.82
N GLY A 379 -12.19 5.64 20.98
CA GLY A 379 -11.78 6.49 22.10
C GLY A 379 -12.15 7.96 21.90
N ALA A 380 -12.38 8.67 23.02
CA ALA A 380 -12.46 10.12 23.07
C ALA A 380 -11.05 10.74 22.91
N GLY A 381 -10.62 10.91 21.66
CA GLY A 381 -9.23 11.23 21.34
C GLY A 381 -8.32 9.99 21.32
N ASN A 382 -7.14 10.14 20.72
CA ASN A 382 -6.16 9.06 20.61
C ASN A 382 -5.70 8.57 21.99
N GLY A 383 -6.01 7.30 22.31
CA GLY A 383 -5.75 6.69 23.61
C GLY A 383 -6.73 7.08 24.72
N GLY A 384 -7.82 7.77 24.39
CA GLY A 384 -8.90 8.09 25.33
C GLY A 384 -9.80 6.89 25.66
N GLY A 385 -10.63 7.05 26.70
CA GLY A 385 -11.66 6.06 27.05
C GLY A 385 -12.74 5.94 25.97
N ARG A 386 -13.46 4.81 25.95
CA ARG A 386 -14.53 4.56 24.97
C ARG A 386 -15.57 5.67 24.97
N CYS A 387 -16.04 6.07 23.80
CA CYS A 387 -17.02 7.16 23.65
C CYS A 387 -18.17 6.81 22.71
N ASP A 388 -19.29 7.50 22.91
CA ASP A 388 -20.41 7.53 21.97
C ASP A 388 -20.07 8.48 20.81
N TRP A 389 -20.45 8.12 19.58
CA TRP A 389 -20.17 8.96 18.41
C TRP A 389 -21.28 8.98 17.36
N TRP A 390 -21.40 10.10 16.64
CA TRP A 390 -22.48 10.33 15.69
C TRP A 390 -22.31 9.59 14.36
N THR A 391 -23.43 9.13 13.80
CA THR A 391 -23.51 8.68 12.41
C THR A 391 -24.22 9.74 11.55
N ALA A 392 -24.16 9.59 10.23
CA ALA A 392 -24.91 10.46 9.31
C ALA A 392 -26.41 10.13 9.24
N SER A 393 -26.85 9.03 9.87
CA SER A 393 -28.22 8.53 9.80
C SER A 393 -29.12 9.10 10.90
N VAL A 394 -30.40 9.28 10.57
CA VAL A 394 -31.45 9.76 11.49
C VAL A 394 -32.37 8.61 11.91
N ARG A 395 -32.96 8.69 13.10
CA ARG A 395 -33.83 7.63 13.63
C ARG A 395 -35.20 7.66 12.96
N SER A 396 -35.70 6.51 12.53
CA SER A 396 -37.09 6.24 12.11
C SER A 396 -38.06 6.28 13.29
N GLY A 397 -39.33 6.62 13.04
CA GLY A 397 -40.38 6.71 14.06
C GLY A 397 -40.22 7.88 15.05
N HIS A 398 -39.30 8.82 14.80
CA HIS A 398 -39.09 9.99 15.66
C HIS A 398 -38.55 11.18 14.85
N SER A 399 -38.97 12.39 15.18
CA SER A 399 -38.52 13.62 14.49
C SER A 399 -37.35 14.34 15.18
N THR A 400 -36.90 13.84 16.33
CA THR A 400 -35.91 14.53 17.18
C THR A 400 -34.62 13.75 17.47
N ASN A 401 -34.54 12.47 17.09
CA ASN A 401 -33.44 11.59 17.48
C ASN A 401 -32.61 11.19 16.26
N CYS A 402 -31.30 11.09 16.44
CA CYS A 402 -30.35 10.67 15.41
C CYS A 402 -29.64 9.38 15.83
N VAL A 403 -29.11 8.64 14.86
CA VAL A 403 -28.42 7.37 15.11
C VAL A 403 -27.00 7.65 15.56
N ARG A 404 -26.58 6.93 16.60
CA ARG A 404 -25.22 6.96 17.13
C ARG A 404 -24.67 5.56 17.24
N VAL A 405 -23.35 5.47 17.40
CA VAL A 405 -22.71 4.27 17.93
C VAL A 405 -22.52 4.48 19.42
N TYR A 406 -23.05 3.58 20.23
CA TYR A 406 -22.84 3.57 21.67
C TYR A 406 -21.40 3.16 21.99
N ASN A 407 -20.86 3.55 23.15
CA ASN A 407 -19.49 3.25 23.57
C ASN A 407 -19.19 1.73 23.67
N GLY A 408 -20.22 0.88 23.70
CA GLY A 408 -20.15 -0.58 23.58
C GLY A 408 -20.04 -1.10 22.16
N GLY A 409 -20.13 -0.24 21.14
CA GLY A 409 -20.00 -0.55 19.72
C GLY A 409 -21.31 -0.99 19.03
N ASN A 410 -22.45 -0.99 19.73
CA ASN A 410 -23.76 -1.28 19.14
C ASN A 410 -24.44 0.01 18.61
N SER A 411 -25.38 -0.17 17.67
CA SER A 411 -26.21 0.92 17.18
C SER A 411 -27.20 1.37 18.26
N ASP A 412 -27.35 2.67 18.43
CA ASP A 412 -28.27 3.30 19.37
C ASP A 412 -28.76 4.64 18.80
N ASN A 413 -29.60 5.37 19.52
CA ASN A 413 -30.06 6.70 19.13
C ASN A 413 -29.98 7.69 20.29
N TRP A 414 -29.91 8.98 19.96
CA TRP A 414 -29.91 10.04 20.95
C TRP A 414 -30.57 11.31 20.42
N HIS A 415 -30.91 12.23 21.31
CA HIS A 415 -31.46 13.54 20.95
C HIS A 415 -30.50 14.31 20.06
N ALA A 416 -31.00 14.89 18.96
CA ALA A 416 -30.18 15.59 17.98
C ALA A 416 -29.38 16.76 18.58
N SER A 417 -29.91 17.39 19.64
CA SER A 417 -29.24 18.47 20.37
C SER A 417 -28.28 18.00 21.48
N GLY A 418 -28.08 16.69 21.64
CA GLY A 418 -27.07 16.14 22.55
C GLY A 418 -25.67 16.20 21.93
N GLU A 419 -24.63 16.26 22.76
CA GLU A 419 -23.24 16.36 22.32
C GLU A 419 -22.56 14.98 22.33
N LEU A 420 -22.04 14.54 21.17
CA LEU A 420 -21.26 13.30 21.06
C LEU A 420 -19.99 13.54 20.23
N TYR A 421 -19.07 12.59 20.27
CA TYR A 421 -17.83 12.67 19.50
C TYR A 421 -18.06 12.31 18.02
N VAL A 422 -17.07 12.56 17.17
CA VAL A 422 -17.09 12.18 15.75
C VAL A 422 -15.75 11.58 15.31
N PRO A 423 -15.75 10.50 14.52
CA PRO A 423 -14.57 10.13 13.76
C PRO A 423 -14.30 11.16 12.66
N VAL A 424 -13.04 11.27 12.25
CA VAL A 424 -12.66 11.98 11.02
C VAL A 424 -12.75 10.97 9.87
N CYS A 425 -13.48 11.29 8.81
CA CYS A 425 -13.55 10.43 7.63
C CYS A 425 -13.33 11.25 6.35
N PHE A 426 -12.48 10.74 5.45
CA PHE A 426 -12.22 11.33 4.14
C PHE A 426 -11.87 10.26 3.09
N ARG A 427 -11.85 10.64 1.82
CA ARG A 427 -11.55 9.79 0.65
C ARG A 427 -10.41 10.40 -0.09
N ILE A 428 -9.57 9.53 -0.63
CA ILE A 428 -8.61 9.87 -1.67
C ILE A 428 -8.98 8.99 -2.87
N ASP A 429 -9.31 9.59 -4.01
CA ASP A 429 -9.57 8.88 -5.27
C ASP A 429 -8.44 9.11 -6.28
N GLU A 430 -8.60 8.63 -7.50
CA GLU A 430 -7.63 8.78 -8.60
C GLU A 430 -7.51 10.23 -9.13
N ALA A 431 -8.59 11.02 -9.02
CA ALA A 431 -8.83 12.23 -9.80
C ALA A 431 -7.93 13.42 -9.46
#